data_AF-A0A661EBL3-F1
#
_entry.id   AF-A0A661EBL3-F1
#
_cell.length_a   1.000
_cell.length_b   1.000
_cell.length_c   1.000
_cell.angle_alpha   90.00
_cell.angle_beta   90.00
_cell.angle_gamma   90.00
#
_symmetry.space_group_name_H-M   'P 1'
#
loop_
_entity.id
_entity.type
_entity.pdbx_description
1 polymer ?
#
loop_
_entity_poly.entity_id
_entity_poly.type
_entity_poly.pdbx_seq_one_letter_code
_entity_poly.pdbx_strand_id
1 'polypeptide(L)'
;MIPRIFQKKGVGLNYFDFYHFLEGLTKYDKWGEMIDETTKHKKIKNNNNRWHKKDKIHQDFKELFNKFKNSKLVISYRDDGIPTTTELVGMLEGLGKKVKIHTMNYQYVLSQTKSSEILIVAN
;
A
#
# COMPACT_ATOMS: atom_id res chain seq x y z
N MET A 1 8.16 2.90 4.79
CA MET A 1 6.71 3.17 4.68
C MET A 1 6.17 2.31 3.54
N ILE A 2 5.29 1.36 3.83
CA ILE A 2 4.78 0.40 2.83
C ILE A 2 3.50 0.98 2.22
N PRO A 3 3.41 1.19 0.90
CA PRO A 3 2.20 1.68 0.24
C PRO A 3 1.03 0.71 0.44
N ARG A 4 -0.16 1.25 0.66
CA ARG A 4 -1.37 0.46 0.88
C ARG A 4 -2.01 0.05 -0.45
N ILE A 5 -2.16 -1.25 -0.68
CA ILE A 5 -2.88 -1.79 -1.85
C ILE A 5 -4.35 -1.96 -1.46
N PHE A 6 -5.27 -1.30 -2.16
CA PHE A 6 -6.71 -1.44 -1.94
C PHE A 6 -7.27 -2.60 -2.78
N GLN A 7 -8.06 -3.48 -2.16
CA GLN A 7 -8.80 -4.53 -2.87
C GLN A 7 -10.12 -4.00 -3.46
N LYS A 8 -10.55 -4.61 -4.57
CA LYS A 8 -11.72 -4.21 -5.38
C LYS A 8 -13.09 -4.24 -4.66
N LYS A 9 -13.24 -4.98 -3.55
CA LYS A 9 -14.55 -5.20 -2.88
C LYS A 9 -14.65 -4.95 -1.38
N GLY A 10 -13.57 -4.62 -0.67
CA GLY A 10 -13.59 -4.64 0.80
C GLY A 10 -13.17 -3.32 1.43
N VAL A 11 -13.91 -2.91 2.47
CA VAL A 11 -13.51 -1.88 3.44
C VAL A 11 -12.03 -2.05 3.73
N GLY A 12 -11.22 -1.03 3.41
CA GLY A 12 -9.78 -1.15 3.58
C GLY A 12 -9.48 -1.44 5.04
N LEU A 13 -8.99 -2.65 5.34
CA LEU A 13 -8.47 -3.02 6.65
C LEU A 13 -7.20 -2.19 6.90
N ASN A 14 -7.21 -1.35 7.92
CA ASN A 14 -6.08 -0.50 8.25
C ASN A 14 -5.04 -1.37 8.97
N TYR A 15 -3.96 -1.75 8.27
CA TYR A 15 -2.87 -2.53 8.88
C TYR A 15 -2.38 -1.89 10.19
N PHE A 16 -2.36 -0.56 10.24
CA PHE A 16 -2.05 0.19 11.45
C PHE A 16 -2.98 -0.15 12.61
N ASP A 17 -4.30 -0.30 12.39
CA ASP A 17 -5.25 -0.59 13.47
C ASP A 17 -5.01 -1.99 14.07
N PHE A 18 -4.43 -2.93 13.32
CA PHE A 18 -4.14 -4.29 13.79
C PHE A 18 -2.71 -4.45 14.37
N TYR A 19 -1.76 -3.66 13.89
CA TYR A 19 -0.34 -3.76 14.28
C TYR A 19 0.19 -2.52 15.02
N HIS A 20 -0.71 -1.69 15.55
CA HIS A 20 -0.36 -0.46 16.28
C HIS A 20 0.52 -0.71 17.52
N PHE A 21 0.55 -1.93 18.05
CA PHE A 21 1.46 -2.28 19.15
C PHE A 21 2.94 -2.08 18.79
N LEU A 22 3.32 -2.25 17.50
CA LEU A 22 4.69 -2.01 17.06
C LEU A 22 5.10 -0.54 17.26
N GLU A 23 4.21 0.39 16.98
CA GLU A 23 4.42 1.82 17.23
C GLU A 23 4.46 2.11 18.74
N GLY A 24 3.61 1.44 19.52
CA GLY A 24 3.62 1.49 20.98
C GLY A 24 4.98 1.07 21.57
N LEU A 25 5.60 0.01 21.04
CA LEU A 25 6.93 -0.43 21.45
C LEU A 25 8.01 0.64 21.19
N THR A 26 7.92 1.38 20.09
CA THR A 26 8.89 2.45 19.77
C THR A 26 8.71 3.73 20.61
N LYS A 27 7.52 3.93 21.18
CA LYS A 27 7.14 5.11 21.96
C LYS A 27 6.50 4.71 23.28
N TYR A 28 7.15 3.79 23.98
CA TYR A 28 6.59 3.11 25.15
C TYR A 28 6.09 4.09 26.22
N ASP A 29 6.89 5.12 26.52
CA ASP A 29 6.57 6.14 27.53
C ASP A 29 5.30 6.95 27.21
N LYS A 30 4.90 7.01 25.93
CA LYS A 30 3.73 7.77 25.46
C LYS A 30 2.59 6.87 25.01
N TRP A 31 2.74 5.56 25.10
CA TRP A 31 1.81 4.60 24.54
C TRP A 31 0.40 4.76 25.15
N GLY A 32 0.30 4.97 26.46
CA GLY A 32 -0.99 5.19 27.13
C GLY A 32 -1.80 6.37 26.56
N GLU A 33 -1.13 7.48 26.23
CA GLU A 33 -1.79 8.68 25.67
C GLU A 33 -2.24 8.48 24.22
N MET A 34 -1.55 7.59 23.51
CA MET A 34 -1.80 7.26 22.11
C MET A 34 -3.01 6.32 21.94
N ILE A 35 -3.50 5.66 22.99
CA ILE A 35 -4.61 4.70 22.89
C ILE A 35 -5.97 5.42 22.73
N ASP A 36 -6.79 4.90 21.82
CA ASP A 36 -8.19 5.27 21.63
C ASP A 36 -9.11 4.33 22.44
N GLU A 37 -9.43 4.77 23.66
CA GLU A 37 -10.30 4.07 24.61
C GLU A 37 -11.76 3.94 24.14
N THR A 38 -12.17 4.65 23.09
CA THR A 38 -13.53 4.55 22.55
C THR A 38 -13.74 3.30 21.69
N THR A 39 -12.65 2.61 21.31
CA THR A 39 -12.71 1.41 20.48
C THR A 39 -12.51 0.13 21.29
N LYS A 40 -13.29 -0.91 20.98
CA LYS A 40 -13.22 -2.22 21.66
C LYS A 40 -11.81 -2.85 21.63
N HIS A 41 -11.03 -2.59 20.58
CA HIS A 41 -9.69 -3.14 20.41
C HIS A 41 -8.57 -2.14 20.76
N LYS A 42 -8.90 -1.03 21.43
CA LYS A 42 -7.94 -0.03 21.97
C LYS A 42 -6.85 0.38 20.97
N LYS A 43 -7.24 0.66 19.73
CA LYS A 43 -6.30 1.05 18.68
C LYS A 43 -5.55 2.34 19.05
N ILE A 44 -4.40 2.58 18.43
CA ILE A 44 -3.75 3.90 18.53
C ILE A 44 -4.58 4.94 17.76
N LYS A 45 -4.77 6.12 18.37
CA LYS A 45 -5.38 7.32 17.78
C LYS A 45 -4.68 7.65 16.47
N ASN A 46 -5.34 7.34 15.36
CA ASN A 46 -4.80 7.59 14.03
C ASN A 46 -5.18 9.01 13.60
N ASN A 47 -4.27 9.98 13.81
CA ASN A 47 -4.46 11.33 13.31
C ASN A 47 -4.30 11.35 11.79
N ASN A 48 -5.43 11.22 11.10
CA ASN A 48 -5.66 11.62 9.70
C ASN A 48 -4.52 11.27 8.72
N ASN A 49 -4.33 9.97 8.49
CA ASN A 49 -3.37 9.50 7.50
C ASN A 49 -3.84 9.88 6.08
N ARG A 50 -3.04 10.63 5.32
CA ARG A 50 -3.39 11.17 3.98
C ARG A 50 -3.83 10.10 2.97
N TRP A 51 -3.47 8.84 3.22
CA TRP A 51 -3.76 7.65 2.43
C TRP A 51 -5.19 7.09 2.58
N HIS A 52 -6.09 7.76 3.32
CA HIS A 52 -7.47 7.29 3.55
C HIS A 52 -8.46 7.63 2.42
N LYS A 53 -8.08 8.46 1.43
CA LYS A 53 -8.96 8.78 0.31
C LYS A 53 -8.59 7.95 -0.91
N LYS A 54 -9.47 7.02 -1.30
CA LYS A 54 -9.35 6.30 -2.59
C LYS A 54 -9.10 7.26 -3.76
N ASP A 55 -9.67 8.47 -3.68
CA ASP A 55 -9.53 9.52 -4.69
C ASP A 55 -8.10 10.06 -4.83
N LYS A 56 -7.21 9.83 -3.85
CA LYS A 56 -5.83 10.35 -3.86
C LYS A 56 -4.79 9.32 -4.26
N ILE A 57 -5.13 8.03 -4.37
CA ILE A 57 -4.12 7.00 -4.57
C ILE A 57 -3.35 7.18 -5.89
N HIS A 58 -4.03 7.61 -6.95
CA HIS A 58 -3.39 7.90 -8.24
C HIS A 58 -2.41 9.07 -8.13
N GLN A 59 -2.77 10.11 -7.37
CA GLN A 59 -1.90 11.25 -7.14
C GLN A 59 -0.69 10.85 -6.28
N ASP A 60 -0.91 10.05 -5.23
CA ASP A 60 0.15 9.60 -4.35
C ASP A 60 1.18 8.73 -5.10
N PHE A 61 0.73 7.83 -5.99
CA PHE A 61 1.62 7.07 -6.87
C PHE A 61 2.38 7.97 -7.85
N LYS A 62 1.72 8.98 -8.41
CA LYS A 62 2.36 9.95 -9.31
C LYS A 62 3.46 10.75 -8.60
N GLU A 63 3.19 11.23 -7.38
CA GLU A 63 4.17 11.93 -6.55
C GLU A 63 5.34 11.01 -6.17
N LEU A 64 5.05 9.76 -5.80
CA LEU A 64 6.05 8.75 -5.47
C LEU A 64 6.97 8.46 -6.66
N PHE A 65 6.41 8.19 -7.84
CA PHE A 65 7.21 7.88 -9.02
C PHE A 65 8.02 9.09 -9.50
N ASN A 66 7.46 10.31 -9.40
CA ASN A 66 8.20 11.52 -9.71
C ASN A 66 9.39 11.73 -8.76
N LYS A 67 9.22 11.44 -7.46
CA LYS A 67 10.31 11.50 -6.47
C LYS A 67 11.47 10.56 -6.83
N PHE A 68 11.16 9.39 -7.37
CA PHE A 68 12.15 8.36 -7.72
C PHE A 68 12.41 8.24 -9.23
N LYS A 69 12.13 9.29 -10.01
CA LYS A 69 12.27 9.27 -11.48
C LYS A 69 13.68 8.90 -11.96
N ASN A 70 14.71 9.28 -11.20
CA ASN A 70 16.12 9.00 -11.52
C ASN A 70 16.64 7.68 -10.92
N SER A 71 15.80 6.89 -10.27
CA SER A 71 16.18 5.64 -9.61
C SER A 71 15.56 4.44 -10.33
N LYS A 72 16.22 3.27 -10.26
CA LYS A 72 15.57 2.01 -10.64
C LYS A 72 14.52 1.68 -9.59
N LEU A 73 13.32 1.31 -10.05
CA LEU A 73 12.20 0.97 -9.19
C LEU A 73 11.84 -0.51 -9.35
N VAL A 74 11.69 -1.20 -8.24
CA VAL A 74 11.14 -2.56 -8.17
C VAL A 74 9.91 -2.50 -7.28
N ILE A 75 8.74 -2.85 -7.82
CA ILE A 75 7.45 -2.70 -7.17
C ILE A 75 6.78 -4.07 -7.13
N SER A 76 6.55 -4.59 -5.92
CA SER A 76 5.69 -5.74 -5.69
C SER A 76 4.25 -5.27 -5.60
N TYR A 77 3.37 -5.81 -6.43
CA TYR A 77 1.99 -5.35 -6.55
C TYR A 77 1.02 -6.51 -6.76
N ARG A 78 -0.26 -6.30 -6.46
CA ARG A 78 -1.32 -7.28 -6.72
C ARG A 78 -2.04 -6.92 -8.01
N ASP A 79 -2.36 -7.92 -8.82
CA ASP A 79 -3.11 -7.72 -10.07
C ASP A 79 -4.52 -7.13 -9.88
N ASP A 80 -5.12 -7.31 -8.70
CA ASP A 80 -6.43 -6.77 -8.31
C ASP A 80 -6.38 -5.42 -7.55
N GLY A 81 -5.21 -4.77 -7.51
CA GLY A 81 -4.99 -3.49 -6.85
C GLY A 81 -5.56 -2.27 -7.60
N ILE A 82 -5.63 -1.14 -6.88
CA ILE A 82 -5.96 0.20 -7.42
C ILE A 82 -4.80 1.15 -7.09
N PRO A 83 -4.12 1.79 -8.08
CA PRO A 83 -4.36 1.74 -9.52
C PRO A 83 -4.13 0.36 -10.13
N THR A 84 -4.69 0.10 -11.30
CA THR A 84 -4.46 -1.13 -12.05
C THR A 84 -3.00 -1.22 -12.50
N THR A 85 -2.54 -2.45 -12.78
CA THR A 85 -1.20 -2.69 -13.32
C THR A 85 -0.91 -1.85 -14.57
N THR A 86 -1.86 -1.77 -15.49
CA THR A 86 -1.74 -0.99 -16.72
C THR A 86 -1.58 0.51 -16.44
N GLU A 87 -2.32 1.05 -15.46
CA GLU A 87 -2.18 2.44 -15.05
C GLU A 87 -0.80 2.71 -14.43
N LEU A 88 -0.30 1.82 -13.58
CA LEU A 88 1.04 1.95 -13.00
C LEU A 88 2.14 1.93 -14.07
N VAL A 89 2.03 1.02 -15.05
CA VAL A 89 2.95 0.94 -16.19
C VAL A 89 2.93 2.25 -16.97
N GLY A 90 1.75 2.75 -17.33
CA GLY A 90 1.61 4.02 -18.05
C GLY A 90 2.19 5.21 -17.29
N MET A 91 2.03 5.27 -15.96
CA MET A 91 2.65 6.31 -15.14
C MET A 91 4.19 6.25 -15.15
N LEU A 92 4.77 5.05 -15.13
CA LEU A 92 6.22 4.84 -15.14
C LEU A 92 6.82 5.10 -16.54
N GLU A 93 6.16 4.64 -17.59
CA GLU A 93 6.54 4.91 -18.98
C GLU A 93 6.45 6.41 -19.32
N GLY A 94 5.44 7.10 -18.79
CA GLY A 94 5.31 8.56 -18.90
C GLY A 94 6.46 9.35 -18.25
N LEU A 95 7.22 8.72 -17.33
CA LEU A 95 8.45 9.27 -16.77
C LEU A 95 9.71 8.89 -17.57
N GLY A 96 9.55 8.23 -18.71
CA GLY A 96 10.63 7.77 -19.58
C GLY A 96 11.29 6.46 -19.13
N LYS A 97 10.67 5.71 -18.20
CA LYS A 97 11.22 4.44 -17.72
C LYS A 97 10.88 3.28 -18.64
N LYS A 98 11.81 2.35 -18.79
CA LYS A 98 11.56 1.04 -19.43
C LYS A 98 11.02 0.07 -18.39
N VAL A 99 9.77 -0.34 -18.56
CA VAL A 99 9.06 -1.20 -17.59
C VAL A 99 9.06 -2.65 -18.05
N LYS A 100 9.33 -3.59 -17.13
CA LYS A 100 9.17 -5.04 -17.31
C LYS A 100 8.29 -5.59 -16.20
N ILE A 101 7.37 -6.48 -16.55
CA ILE A 101 6.46 -7.10 -15.59
C ILE A 101 6.79 -8.59 -15.51
N HIS A 102 6.92 -9.11 -14.30
CA HIS A 102 7.05 -10.54 -14.03
C HIS A 102 5.85 -10.96 -13.19
N THR A 103 5.06 -11.92 -13.68
CA THR A 103 3.90 -12.44 -12.95
C THR A 103 4.29 -13.72 -12.24
N MET A 104 4.02 -13.79 -10.94
CA MET A 104 4.06 -15.03 -10.19
C MET A 104 2.63 -15.48 -9.92
N ASN A 105 2.27 -16.63 -10.48
CA ASN A 105 1.00 -17.29 -10.21
C ASN A 105 1.07 -17.94 -8.83
N TYR A 106 0.78 -17.16 -7.79
CA TYR A 106 0.75 -17.65 -6.41
C TYR A 106 -0.70 -17.81 -5.95
N GLN A 107 -1.15 -19.06 -5.81
CA GLN A 107 -2.48 -19.35 -5.27
C GLN A 107 -2.36 -19.55 -3.75
N TYR A 108 -2.83 -18.57 -2.98
CA TYR A 108 -2.98 -18.74 -1.54
C TYR A 108 -3.99 -19.87 -1.26
N VAL A 109 -3.57 -20.86 -0.48
CA VAL A 109 -4.35 -22.07 -0.12
C VAL A 109 -5.73 -21.72 0.46
N LEU A 110 -5.86 -20.54 1.07
CA LEU A 110 -7.08 -20.08 1.74
C LEU A 110 -7.85 -18.99 0.97
N SER A 111 -7.45 -18.64 -0.26
CA SER A 111 -8.13 -17.60 -1.05
C SER A 111 -9.19 -18.22 -1.96
N GLN A 112 -10.43 -17.72 -1.87
CA GLN A 112 -11.52 -18.07 -2.79
C GLN A 112 -11.37 -17.37 -4.17
N THR A 113 -10.47 -16.39 -4.27
CA THR A 113 -10.22 -15.63 -5.51
C THR A 113 -8.78 -15.84 -6.00
N LYS A 114 -8.61 -16.05 -7.31
CA LYS A 114 -7.30 -16.02 -7.96
C LYS A 114 -6.82 -14.56 -8.05
N SER A 115 -5.91 -14.18 -7.17
CA SER A 115 -5.12 -12.95 -7.32
C SER A 115 -3.67 -13.36 -7.50
N SER A 116 -3.03 -12.91 -8.57
CA SER A 116 -1.60 -13.13 -8.81
C SER A 116 -0.79 -11.95 -8.29
N GLU A 117 0.39 -12.25 -7.74
CA GLU A 117 1.38 -11.23 -7.42
C GLU A 117 2.19 -10.89 -8.68
N ILE A 118 2.42 -9.61 -8.90
CA ILE A 118 3.21 -9.10 -10.01
C ILE A 118 4.38 -8.28 -9.50
N LEU A 119 5.51 -8.40 -10.18
CA LEU A 119 6.72 -7.64 -9.92
C LEU A 119 6.97 -6.72 -11.11
N ILE A 120 6.88 -5.42 -10.89
CA ILE A 120 7.14 -4.38 -11.88
C ILE A 120 8.57 -3.88 -11.68
N VAL A 121 9.40 -3.97 -12.71
CA VAL A 121 10.78 -3.48 -12.73
C VAL A 121 10.89 -2.34 -13.73
N ALA A 122 11.15 -1.12 -13.25
CA ALA A 122 11.25 0.08 -14.07
C ALA A 122 12.69 0.65 -14.01
N ASN A 123 13.33 0.70 -15.17
CA ASN A 123 14.67 1.28 -15.36
C ASN A 123 14.56 2.69 -15.93
#